data_AF-A0A7X6ZGB0-F1
#
_entry.id   AF-A0A7X6ZGB0-F1
#
_cell.length_a   1.000
_cell.length_b   1.000
_cell.length_c   1.000
_cell.angle_alpha   90.00
_cell.angle_beta   90.00
_cell.angle_gamma   90.00
#
_symmetry.space_group_name_H-M   'P 1'
#
loop_
_entity.id
_entity.type
_entity.pdbx_description
1 polymer ?
#
loop_
_entity_poly.entity_id
_entity_poly.type
_entity_poly.pdbx_seq_one_letter_code
_entity_poly.pdbx_strand_id
1 'polypeptide(L)'
;MTTKIKPKGRWIHRFAIRFLTFVLTILVVWLLNFLINDIRSVPGPRLDRFTEQFVSKELLSEEARLTEDIQQLTTQINNLSERQGAVGDTSGSLRDTVTQLVHLNSVSLKNNRFSPEQQQKLNENLEHFLEIRNVFEQLIQEKSKLITQRQKLNGEKDKVSKELSVQRAHAVAQYDKAMHIHRMKLAFLQLALLIPILGLVAFLMIRFRGHAYYPLMLAPGIATLIQVAFVIHEYFPSKYFKYVLAIALILTVAYILVHFIKTVARPKQAWLVKQFREAYERFLCPVCEYPIRVGPRRFMYWTRRTVNKLGLPGEQASREEPYTCPVCGTCLFEKCESCQQIRHAKLPNCRHCGAEKQIFDT
;
A
#
# COMPACT_ATOMS: atom_id res chain seq x y z
N MET A 1 -41.34 20.68 22.07
CA MET A 1 -41.22 19.21 21.84
C MET A 1 -40.53 18.59 23.06
N THR A 2 -41.26 17.81 23.86
CA THR A 2 -40.76 17.16 25.07
C THR A 2 -39.69 16.13 24.70
N THR A 3 -38.43 16.43 24.96
CA THR A 3 -37.33 15.47 24.78
C THR A 3 -37.44 14.39 25.84
N LYS A 4 -38.20 13.33 25.57
CA LYS A 4 -38.23 12.11 26.40
C LYS A 4 -36.80 11.58 26.54
N ILE A 5 -36.26 11.67 27.76
CA ILE A 5 -34.95 11.13 28.11
C ILE A 5 -35.04 9.61 27.95
N LYS A 6 -34.47 9.08 26.86
CA LYS A 6 -34.45 7.64 26.61
C LYS A 6 -33.52 6.96 27.64
N PRO A 7 -34.00 5.92 28.36
CA PRO A 7 -33.18 5.21 29.33
C PRO A 7 -31.96 4.61 28.63
N LYS A 8 -30.79 4.71 29.28
CA LYS A 8 -29.57 4.10 28.77
C LYS A 8 -29.69 2.57 28.86
N GLY A 9 -29.89 1.90 27.72
CA GLY A 9 -29.87 0.43 27.65
C GLY A 9 -28.53 -0.17 28.12
N ARG A 10 -28.56 -1.42 28.62
CA ARG A 10 -27.42 -2.15 29.22
C ARG A 10 -26.21 -2.16 28.27
N TRP A 11 -25.01 -2.05 28.83
CA TRP A 11 -23.75 -1.94 28.08
C TRP A 11 -23.51 -3.13 27.12
N ILE A 12 -23.89 -4.33 27.53
CA ILE A 12 -23.77 -5.57 26.75
C ILE A 12 -24.52 -5.49 25.41
N HIS A 13 -25.77 -5.01 25.40
CA HIS A 13 -26.53 -4.88 24.15
C HIS A 13 -25.91 -3.86 23.19
N ARG A 14 -25.28 -2.80 23.71
CA ARG A 14 -24.58 -1.82 22.86
C ARG A 14 -23.33 -2.42 22.24
N PHE A 15 -22.61 -3.25 23.00
CA PHE A 15 -21.44 -3.95 22.49
C PHE A 15 -21.84 -4.97 21.42
N ALA A 16 -22.86 -5.79 21.68
CA ALA A 16 -23.36 -6.77 20.73
C ALA A 16 -23.83 -6.13 19.41
N ILE A 17 -24.57 -5.02 19.47
CA ILE A 17 -25.00 -4.28 18.27
C ILE A 17 -23.79 -3.78 17.48
N ARG A 18 -22.77 -3.22 18.14
CA ARG A 18 -21.54 -2.74 17.47
C ARG A 18 -20.76 -3.89 16.83
N PHE A 19 -20.61 -5.00 17.54
CA PHE A 19 -19.92 -6.19 17.05
C PHE A 19 -20.63 -6.79 15.82
N LEU A 20 -21.95 -6.98 15.89
CA LEU A 20 -22.74 -7.47 14.75
C LEU A 20 -22.72 -6.50 13.57
N THR A 21 -22.73 -5.19 13.82
CA THR A 21 -22.57 -4.18 12.77
C THR A 21 -21.21 -4.32 12.08
N PHE A 22 -20.14 -4.58 12.85
CA PHE A 22 -18.81 -4.81 12.31
C PHE A 22 -18.73 -6.08 11.46
N VAL A 23 -19.29 -7.20 11.95
CA VAL A 23 -19.38 -8.45 11.18
C VAL A 23 -20.18 -8.25 9.88
N LEU A 24 -21.31 -7.55 9.95
CA LEU A 24 -22.10 -7.21 8.76
C LEU A 24 -21.30 -6.35 7.77
N THR A 25 -20.48 -5.42 8.27
CA THR A 25 -19.60 -4.60 7.42
C THR A 25 -18.62 -5.49 6.64
N ILE A 26 -17.99 -6.46 7.31
CA ILE A 26 -17.06 -7.40 6.67
C ILE A 26 -17.79 -8.23 5.59
N LEU A 27 -18.98 -8.75 5.90
CA LEU A 27 -19.75 -9.53 4.94
C LEU A 27 -20.16 -8.72 3.71
N VAL A 28 -20.58 -7.46 3.88
CA VAL A 28 -20.89 -6.57 2.77
C VAL A 28 -19.65 -6.24 1.95
N VAL A 29 -18.49 -6.02 2.59
CA VAL A 29 -17.21 -5.82 1.88
C VAL A 29 -16.88 -7.04 1.04
N TRP A 30 -17.06 -8.25 1.58
CA TRP A 30 -16.79 -9.50 0.88
C TRP A 30 -17.73 -9.71 -0.31
N LEU A 31 -19.03 -9.43 -0.14
CA LEU A 31 -20.01 -9.48 -1.21
C LEU A 31 -19.69 -8.48 -2.34
N LEU A 32 -19.36 -7.24 -1.99
CA LEU A 32 -18.96 -6.22 -2.98
C LEU A 32 -17.67 -6.61 -3.70
N ASN A 33 -16.71 -7.22 -2.99
CA ASN A 33 -15.47 -7.69 -3.59
C ASN A 33 -15.72 -8.78 -4.63
N PHE A 34 -16.64 -9.71 -4.35
CA PHE A 34 -17.05 -10.73 -5.31
C PHE A 34 -17.65 -10.10 -6.58
N LEU A 35 -18.56 -9.12 -6.42
CA LEU A 35 -19.16 -8.39 -7.53
C LEU A 35 -18.12 -7.62 -8.38
N ILE A 36 -17.13 -7.02 -7.73
CA ILE A 36 -16.03 -6.30 -8.41
C ILE A 36 -15.10 -7.27 -9.15
N ASN A 37 -14.78 -8.42 -8.54
CA ASN A 37 -13.92 -9.43 -9.15
C ASN A 37 -14.54 -10.04 -10.40
N ASP A 38 -15.87 -10.19 -10.44
CA ASP A 38 -16.58 -10.67 -11.62
C ASP A 38 -16.41 -9.69 -12.80
N ILE A 39 -16.44 -8.38 -12.55
CA ILE A 39 -16.15 -7.33 -13.55
C ILE A 39 -14.69 -7.33 -14.00
N ARG A 40 -13.75 -7.73 -13.12
CA ARG A 40 -12.32 -7.85 -13.46
C ARG A 40 -12.01 -9.01 -14.40
N SER A 41 -12.94 -9.96 -14.57
CA SER A 41 -12.74 -11.12 -15.44
C SER A 41 -12.78 -10.79 -16.94
N VAL A 42 -13.16 -9.56 -17.30
CA VAL A 42 -13.15 -9.12 -18.70
C VAL A 42 -11.74 -9.22 -19.26
N PRO A 43 -11.51 -9.98 -20.35
CA PRO A 43 -10.17 -10.22 -20.86
C PRO A 43 -9.54 -8.93 -21.37
N GLY A 44 -8.33 -8.65 -20.88
CA GLY A 44 -7.52 -7.53 -21.33
C GLY A 44 -6.90 -7.74 -22.72
N PRO A 45 -6.29 -6.69 -23.30
CA PRO A 45 -5.49 -6.83 -24.52
C PRO A 45 -4.39 -7.88 -24.31
N ARG A 46 -4.18 -8.77 -25.28
CA ARG A 46 -3.14 -9.81 -25.21
C ARG A 46 -1.85 -9.29 -25.83
N LEU A 47 -0.73 -9.42 -25.12
CA LEU A 47 0.59 -9.00 -25.58
C LEU A 47 0.95 -9.68 -26.91
N ASP A 48 0.61 -10.96 -27.07
CA ASP A 48 0.93 -11.76 -28.26
C ASP A 48 0.41 -11.12 -29.56
N ARG A 49 -0.79 -10.55 -29.53
CA ARG A 49 -1.39 -9.85 -30.69
C ARG A 49 -0.60 -8.59 -31.09
N PHE A 50 -0.02 -7.90 -30.12
CA PHE A 50 0.81 -6.72 -30.37
C PHE A 50 2.21 -7.13 -30.85
N THR A 51 2.78 -8.20 -30.27
CA THR A 51 4.08 -8.73 -30.71
C THR A 51 4.01 -9.23 -32.16
N GLU A 52 2.96 -9.95 -32.55
CA GLU A 52 2.76 -10.41 -33.93
C GLU A 52 2.55 -9.28 -34.94
N GLN A 53 1.97 -8.17 -34.51
CA GLN A 53 1.67 -7.04 -35.38
C GLN A 53 2.88 -6.11 -35.60
N PHE A 54 3.77 -6.00 -34.61
CA PHE A 54 4.87 -5.03 -34.62
C PHE A 54 6.26 -5.66 -34.72
N VAL A 55 6.41 -6.97 -34.49
CA VAL A 55 7.68 -7.68 -34.64
C VAL A 55 7.64 -8.51 -35.92
N SER A 56 8.57 -8.26 -36.84
CA SER A 56 8.62 -9.05 -38.08
C SER A 56 9.00 -10.50 -37.79
N LYS A 57 8.22 -11.44 -38.34
CA LYS A 57 8.51 -12.88 -38.24
C LYS A 57 9.83 -13.25 -38.91
N GLU A 58 10.23 -12.47 -39.91
CA GLU A 58 11.50 -12.59 -40.62
C GLU A 58 12.70 -12.39 -39.69
N LEU A 59 12.76 -11.29 -38.93
CA LEU A 59 13.86 -11.01 -38.01
C LEU A 59 13.92 -12.01 -36.85
N LEU A 60 12.77 -12.50 -36.36
CA LEU A 60 12.73 -13.57 -35.37
C LEU A 60 13.31 -14.89 -35.91
N SER A 61 12.99 -15.23 -37.16
CA SER A 61 13.55 -16.42 -37.81
C SER A 61 15.05 -16.28 -38.11
N GLU A 62 15.50 -15.06 -38.40
CA GLU A 62 16.91 -14.74 -38.63
C GLU A 62 17.72 -14.81 -37.33
N GLU A 63 17.23 -14.27 -36.22
CA GLU A 63 17.85 -14.41 -34.89
C GLU A 63 17.97 -15.88 -34.47
N ALA A 64 16.95 -16.69 -34.75
CA ALA A 64 16.96 -18.13 -34.47
C ALA A 64 18.01 -18.87 -35.32
N ARG A 65 18.04 -18.62 -36.63
CA ARG A 65 19.04 -19.22 -37.55
C ARG A 65 20.46 -18.84 -37.16
N LEU A 66 20.73 -17.56 -36.92
CA LEU A 66 22.05 -17.10 -36.48
C LEU A 66 22.48 -17.76 -35.18
N THR A 67 21.55 -17.97 -34.24
CA THR A 67 21.84 -18.67 -32.97
C THR A 67 22.20 -20.12 -33.19
N GLU A 68 21.48 -20.81 -34.09
CA GLU A 68 21.79 -22.19 -34.46
C GLU A 68 23.16 -22.29 -35.14
N ASP A 69 23.47 -21.41 -36.10
CA ASP A 69 24.76 -21.38 -36.79
C ASP A 69 25.92 -21.11 -35.83
N ILE A 70 25.76 -20.18 -34.87
CA ILE A 70 26.75 -19.91 -33.82
C ILE A 70 26.97 -21.14 -32.95
N GLN A 71 25.89 -21.87 -32.61
CA GLN A 71 25.99 -23.07 -31.79
C GLN A 71 26.71 -24.19 -32.55
N GLN A 72 26.39 -24.40 -33.82
CA GLN A 72 27.08 -25.37 -34.68
C GLN A 72 28.58 -25.05 -34.81
N LEU A 73 28.95 -23.79 -35.08
CA LEU A 73 30.34 -23.35 -35.15
C LEU A 73 31.07 -23.52 -33.81
N THR A 74 30.39 -23.27 -32.69
CA THR A 74 30.98 -23.46 -31.36
C THR A 74 31.30 -24.93 -31.10
N THR A 75 30.41 -25.84 -31.49
CA THR A 75 30.66 -27.28 -31.42
C THR A 75 31.84 -27.70 -32.30
N GLN A 76 31.93 -27.17 -33.53
CA GLN A 76 33.07 -27.45 -34.43
C GLN A 76 34.40 -26.94 -33.86
N ILE A 77 34.42 -25.72 -33.31
CA ILE A 77 35.61 -25.15 -32.66
C ILE A 77 36.06 -26.00 -31.48
N ASN A 78 35.11 -26.50 -30.67
CA ASN A 78 35.43 -27.37 -29.54
C ASN A 78 36.04 -28.69 -30.01
N ASN A 79 35.45 -29.35 -31.02
CA ASN A 79 35.99 -30.58 -31.61
C ASN A 79 37.41 -30.39 -32.17
N LEU A 80 37.67 -29.27 -32.86
CA LEU A 80 39.02 -28.94 -33.34
C LEU A 80 39.98 -28.63 -32.18
N SER A 81 39.50 -28.03 -31.10
CA SER A 81 40.32 -27.75 -29.91
C SER A 81 40.72 -29.04 -29.19
N GLU A 82 39.83 -30.03 -29.13
CA GLU A 82 40.14 -31.36 -28.58
C GLU A 82 41.18 -32.09 -29.44
N ARG A 83 41.00 -32.08 -30.77
CA ARG A 83 42.00 -32.64 -31.71
C ARG A 83 43.35 -31.94 -31.59
N GLN A 84 43.34 -30.61 -31.48
CA GLN A 84 44.56 -29.82 -31.25
C GLN A 84 45.26 -30.22 -29.95
N GLY A 85 44.50 -30.48 -28.88
CA GLY A 85 45.04 -30.99 -27.61
C GLY A 85 45.74 -32.35 -27.78
N ALA A 86 45.04 -33.33 -28.37
CA ALA A 86 45.60 -34.68 -28.60
C ALA A 86 46.86 -34.68 -29.50
N VAL A 87 46.86 -33.87 -30.56
CA VAL A 87 48.02 -33.71 -31.45
C VAL A 87 49.15 -32.96 -30.73
N GLY A 88 48.82 -31.97 -29.88
CA GLY A 88 49.78 -31.26 -29.05
C GLY A 88 50.49 -32.17 -28.05
N ASP A 89 49.76 -33.05 -27.38
CA ASP A 89 50.31 -34.04 -26.45
C ASP A 89 51.26 -35.02 -27.16
N THR A 90 50.88 -35.45 -28.37
CA THR A 90 51.71 -36.33 -29.23
C THR A 90 52.97 -35.60 -29.71
N SER A 91 52.87 -34.32 -30.06
CA SER A 91 54.03 -33.50 -30.42
C SER A 91 54.99 -33.30 -29.26
N GLY A 92 54.47 -33.13 -28.03
CA GLY A 92 55.28 -33.01 -26.81
C GLY A 92 56.11 -34.28 -26.56
N SER A 93 55.46 -35.45 -26.61
CA SER A 93 56.16 -36.74 -26.41
C SER A 93 57.18 -37.04 -27.51
N LEU A 94 56.89 -36.71 -28.77
CA LEU A 94 57.87 -36.85 -29.86
C LEU A 94 59.06 -35.90 -29.70
N ARG A 95 58.84 -34.68 -29.23
CA ARG A 95 59.92 -33.70 -28.99
C ARG A 95 60.90 -34.20 -27.94
N ASP A 96 60.41 -34.79 -26.86
CA ASP A 96 61.23 -35.38 -25.81
C ASP A 96 62.02 -36.59 -26.35
N THR A 97 61.36 -37.43 -27.15
CA THR A 97 61.97 -38.60 -27.79
C THR A 97 63.09 -38.21 -28.76
N VAL A 98 62.84 -37.22 -29.63
CA VAL A 98 63.83 -36.68 -30.56
C VAL A 98 64.99 -36.04 -29.79
N THR A 99 64.73 -35.28 -28.72
CA THR A 99 65.78 -34.68 -27.88
C THR A 99 66.66 -35.75 -27.23
N GLN A 100 66.06 -36.83 -26.74
CA GLN A 100 66.78 -37.97 -26.16
C GLN A 100 67.63 -38.71 -27.22
N LEU A 101 67.09 -38.93 -28.42
CA LEU A 101 67.82 -39.57 -29.52
C LEU A 101 68.98 -38.70 -30.04
N VAL A 102 68.79 -37.39 -30.14
CA VAL A 102 69.85 -36.43 -30.51
C VAL A 102 70.94 -36.40 -29.44
N HIS A 103 70.56 -36.40 -28.15
CA HIS A 103 71.52 -36.49 -27.06
C HIS A 103 72.33 -37.79 -27.13
N LEU A 104 71.67 -38.95 -27.32
CA LEU A 104 72.33 -40.23 -27.49
C LEU A 104 73.29 -40.23 -28.70
N ASN A 105 72.87 -39.64 -29.82
CA ASN A 105 73.71 -39.49 -31.00
C ASN A 105 74.95 -38.61 -30.72
N SER A 106 74.79 -37.50 -30.01
CA SER A 106 75.91 -36.63 -29.62
C SER A 106 76.94 -37.33 -28.71
N VAL A 107 76.50 -38.28 -27.87
CA VAL A 107 77.35 -39.11 -27.02
C VAL A 107 78.05 -40.20 -27.85
N SER A 108 77.34 -40.83 -28.80
CA SER A 108 77.91 -41.82 -29.72
C SER A 108 78.98 -41.23 -30.65
N LEU A 109 78.80 -39.98 -31.09
CA LEU A 109 79.79 -39.23 -31.88
C LEU A 109 81.12 -39.03 -31.14
N LYS A 110 81.08 -38.83 -29.80
CA LYS A 110 82.30 -38.73 -28.98
C LYS A 110 83.05 -40.06 -28.84
N ASN A 111 82.37 -41.19 -29.03
CA ASN A 111 82.92 -42.54 -28.84
C ASN A 111 83.26 -43.25 -30.17
N ASN A 112 83.21 -42.54 -31.30
CA ASN A 112 83.64 -43.02 -32.63
C ASN A 112 82.97 -44.32 -33.12
N ARG A 113 81.73 -44.61 -32.69
CA ARG A 113 80.95 -45.77 -33.13
C ARG A 113 79.65 -45.32 -33.80
N PHE A 114 79.59 -45.46 -35.12
CA PHE A 114 78.37 -45.25 -35.90
C PHE A 114 77.61 -46.57 -36.08
N SER A 115 76.37 -46.63 -35.62
CA SER A 115 75.43 -47.70 -36.01
C SER A 115 74.45 -47.14 -37.06
N PRO A 116 74.38 -47.72 -38.27
CA PRO A 116 73.48 -47.26 -39.34
C PRO A 116 71.99 -47.33 -38.95
N GLU A 117 71.62 -48.25 -38.04
CA GLU A 117 70.24 -48.42 -37.55
C GLU A 117 69.73 -47.20 -36.74
N GLN A 118 70.63 -46.48 -36.06
CA GLN A 118 70.26 -45.32 -35.24
C GLN A 118 69.96 -44.08 -36.09
N GLN A 119 70.64 -43.93 -37.24
CA GLN A 119 70.38 -42.85 -38.19
C GLN A 119 69.02 -43.03 -38.88
N GLN A 120 68.65 -44.27 -39.23
CA GLN A 120 67.36 -44.56 -39.83
C GLN A 120 66.19 -44.23 -38.88
N LYS A 121 66.29 -44.64 -37.61
CA LYS A 121 65.27 -44.32 -36.58
C LYS A 121 65.18 -42.82 -36.28
N LEU A 122 66.28 -42.08 -36.38
CA LEU A 122 66.25 -40.63 -36.21
C LEU A 122 65.52 -39.97 -37.38
N ASN A 123 65.82 -40.36 -38.62
CA ASN A 123 65.16 -39.82 -39.81
C ASN A 123 63.66 -40.10 -39.81
N GLU A 124 63.25 -41.33 -39.45
CA GLU A 124 61.83 -41.71 -39.33
C GLU A 124 61.08 -40.86 -38.29
N ASN A 125 61.67 -40.64 -37.11
CA ASN A 125 61.07 -39.77 -36.08
C ASN A 125 61.04 -38.30 -36.49
N LEU A 126 62.03 -37.83 -37.25
CA LEU A 126 62.04 -36.46 -37.79
C LEU A 126 60.94 -36.27 -38.84
N GLU A 127 60.74 -37.25 -39.72
CA GLU A 127 59.64 -37.24 -40.70
C GLU A 127 58.28 -37.21 -39.99
N HIS A 128 58.07 -38.07 -39.00
CA HIS A 128 56.85 -38.06 -38.18
C HIS A 128 56.65 -36.75 -37.40
N PHE A 129 57.71 -36.13 -36.90
CA PHE A 129 57.63 -34.83 -36.23
C PHE A 129 57.20 -33.72 -37.20
N LEU A 130 57.74 -33.71 -38.41
CA LEU A 130 57.36 -32.74 -39.45
C LEU A 130 55.90 -32.91 -39.88
N GLU A 131 55.42 -34.15 -39.99
CA GLU A 131 54.03 -34.47 -40.29
C GLU A 131 53.07 -33.92 -39.20
N ILE A 132 53.35 -34.22 -37.94
CA ILE A 132 52.55 -33.73 -36.80
C ILE A 132 52.53 -32.21 -36.74
N ARG A 133 53.67 -31.56 -37.01
CA ARG A 133 53.76 -30.10 -37.05
C ARG A 133 52.85 -29.52 -38.13
N ASN A 134 52.88 -30.09 -39.34
CA ASN A 134 52.03 -29.64 -40.44
C ASN A 134 50.53 -29.79 -40.09
N VAL A 135 50.15 -30.91 -39.48
CA VAL A 135 48.76 -31.12 -39.01
C VAL A 135 48.37 -30.09 -37.96
N PHE A 136 49.26 -29.79 -37.01
CA PHE A 136 49.00 -28.78 -35.98
C PHE A 136 48.84 -27.37 -36.56
N GLU A 137 49.71 -26.98 -37.52
CA GLU A 137 49.61 -25.71 -38.23
C GLU A 137 48.29 -25.61 -39.03
N GLN A 138 47.84 -26.69 -39.67
CA GLN A 138 46.54 -26.76 -40.34
C GLN A 138 45.36 -26.60 -39.37
N LEU A 139 45.38 -27.29 -38.23
CA LEU A 139 44.34 -27.18 -37.19
C LEU A 139 44.23 -25.75 -36.64
N ILE A 140 45.35 -25.06 -36.45
CA ILE A 140 45.37 -23.64 -36.03
C ILE A 140 44.72 -22.76 -37.11
N GLN A 141 45.08 -22.95 -38.38
CA GLN A 141 44.51 -22.16 -39.47
C GLN A 141 43.00 -22.39 -39.59
N GLU A 142 42.53 -23.64 -39.53
CA GLU A 142 41.12 -23.99 -39.60
C GLU A 142 40.33 -23.41 -38.41
N LYS A 143 40.84 -23.59 -37.19
CA LYS A 143 40.25 -23.02 -35.97
C LYS A 143 40.17 -21.51 -36.03
N SER A 144 41.21 -20.83 -36.54
CA SER A 144 41.21 -19.37 -36.70
C SER A 144 40.11 -18.89 -37.64
N LYS A 145 39.90 -19.58 -38.78
CA LYS A 145 38.83 -19.28 -39.74
C LYS A 145 37.45 -19.41 -39.11
N LEU A 146 37.20 -20.49 -38.37
CA LEU A 146 35.92 -20.71 -37.68
C LEU A 146 35.69 -19.66 -36.57
N ILE A 147 36.72 -19.27 -35.82
CA ILE A 147 36.62 -18.21 -34.82
C ILE A 147 36.23 -16.88 -35.46
N THR A 148 36.87 -16.50 -36.57
CA THR A 148 36.53 -15.27 -37.30
C THR A 148 35.10 -15.32 -37.86
N GLN A 149 34.67 -16.46 -38.40
CA GLN A 149 33.30 -16.64 -38.88
C GLN A 149 32.28 -16.51 -37.74
N ARG A 150 32.55 -17.15 -36.59
CA ARG A 150 31.71 -17.03 -35.39
C ARG A 150 31.63 -15.59 -34.90
N GLN A 151 32.75 -14.86 -34.88
CA GLN A 151 32.76 -13.44 -34.51
C GLN A 151 31.91 -12.59 -35.46
N LYS A 152 31.96 -12.87 -36.77
CA LYS A 152 31.12 -12.19 -37.76
C LYS A 152 29.63 -12.45 -37.52
N LEU A 153 29.24 -13.72 -37.33
CA LEU A 153 27.84 -14.08 -37.04
C LEU A 153 27.34 -13.50 -35.71
N ASN A 154 28.19 -13.47 -34.67
CA ASN A 154 27.86 -12.77 -33.42
C ASN A 154 27.60 -11.27 -33.66
N GLY A 155 28.42 -10.62 -34.48
CA GLY A 155 28.20 -9.22 -34.85
C GLY A 155 26.92 -8.98 -35.65
N GLU A 156 26.52 -9.91 -36.51
CA GLU A 156 25.24 -9.88 -37.24
C GLU A 156 24.06 -10.12 -36.29
N LYS A 157 24.15 -11.12 -35.40
CA LYS A 157 23.17 -11.39 -34.35
C LYS A 157 22.95 -10.18 -33.44
N ASP A 158 24.02 -9.50 -33.03
CA ASP A 158 23.92 -8.31 -32.20
C ASP A 158 23.20 -7.15 -32.90
N LYS A 159 23.37 -7.02 -34.22
CA LYS A 159 22.63 -6.01 -35.02
C LYS A 159 21.15 -6.37 -35.11
N VAL A 160 20.83 -7.62 -35.46
CA VAL A 160 19.44 -8.12 -35.55
C VAL A 160 18.74 -8.03 -34.20
N SER A 161 19.42 -8.38 -33.11
CA SER A 161 18.87 -8.31 -31.75
C SER A 161 18.62 -6.86 -31.30
N LYS A 162 19.49 -5.92 -31.69
CA LYS A 162 19.24 -4.48 -31.48
C LYS A 162 18.01 -3.99 -32.24
N GLU A 163 17.88 -4.34 -33.52
CA GLU A 163 16.70 -4.00 -34.34
C GLU A 163 15.40 -4.56 -33.71
N LEU A 164 15.43 -5.83 -33.31
CA LEU A 164 14.33 -6.51 -32.62
C LEU A 164 14.00 -5.85 -31.28
N SER A 165 15.01 -5.40 -30.52
CA SER A 165 14.78 -4.74 -29.23
C SER A 165 14.03 -3.41 -29.38
N VAL A 166 14.31 -2.66 -30.44
CA VAL A 166 13.60 -1.40 -30.75
C VAL A 166 12.14 -1.69 -31.13
N GLN A 167 11.91 -2.70 -31.99
CA GLN A 167 10.55 -3.10 -32.38
C GLN A 167 9.74 -3.64 -31.19
N ARG A 168 10.35 -4.49 -30.37
CA ARG A 168 9.74 -5.01 -29.13
C ARG A 168 9.44 -3.88 -28.15
N ALA A 169 10.35 -2.91 -27.98
CA ALA A 169 10.11 -1.75 -27.12
C ALA A 169 8.93 -0.90 -27.61
N HIS A 170 8.81 -0.69 -28.92
CA HIS A 170 7.65 -0.01 -29.49
C HIS A 170 6.35 -0.81 -29.27
N ALA A 171 6.37 -2.13 -29.47
CA ALA A 171 5.22 -3.00 -29.23
C ALA A 171 4.77 -2.94 -27.75
N VAL A 172 5.71 -3.01 -26.80
CA VAL A 172 5.45 -2.89 -25.36
C VAL A 172 4.89 -1.52 -25.02
N ALA A 173 5.45 -0.44 -25.55
CA ALA A 173 4.96 0.91 -25.30
C ALA A 173 3.51 1.11 -25.80
N GLN A 174 3.14 0.51 -26.93
CA GLN A 174 1.77 0.55 -27.45
C GLN A 174 0.82 -0.33 -26.63
N TYR A 175 1.30 -1.51 -26.21
CA TYR A 175 0.57 -2.38 -25.29
C TYR A 175 0.29 -1.69 -23.96
N ASP A 176 1.28 -1.01 -23.37
CA ASP A 176 1.13 -0.30 -22.11
C ASP A 176 0.08 0.80 -22.22
N LYS A 177 0.08 1.58 -23.32
CA LYS A 177 -0.97 2.58 -23.60
C LYS A 177 -2.35 1.93 -23.69
N ALA A 178 -2.50 0.84 -24.44
CA ALA A 178 -3.76 0.12 -24.58
C ALA A 178 -4.23 -0.47 -23.24
N MET A 179 -3.30 -1.00 -22.45
CA MET A 179 -3.56 -1.58 -21.13
C MET A 179 -3.97 -0.51 -20.12
N HIS A 180 -3.35 0.68 -20.16
CA HIS A 180 -3.78 1.83 -19.35
C HIS A 180 -5.21 2.26 -19.67
N ILE A 181 -5.57 2.35 -20.96
CA ILE A 181 -6.94 2.69 -21.38
C ILE A 181 -7.92 1.61 -20.91
N HIS A 182 -7.57 0.33 -21.05
CA HIS A 182 -8.42 -0.77 -20.61
C HIS A 182 -8.62 -0.75 -19.08
N ARG A 183 -7.56 -0.55 -18.29
CA ARG A 183 -7.66 -0.39 -16.83
C ARG A 183 -8.54 0.80 -16.44
N MET A 184 -8.44 1.93 -17.14
CA MET A 184 -9.29 3.09 -16.91
C MET A 184 -10.77 2.82 -17.22
N LYS A 185 -11.06 2.08 -18.29
CA LYS A 185 -12.43 1.65 -18.63
C LYS A 185 -13.01 0.73 -17.56
N LEU A 186 -12.24 -0.24 -17.08
CA LEU A 186 -12.65 -1.11 -15.97
C LEU A 186 -12.91 -0.31 -14.69
N ALA A 187 -12.03 0.63 -14.36
CA ALA A 187 -12.19 1.51 -13.20
C ALA A 187 -13.47 2.34 -13.30
N PHE A 188 -13.73 2.94 -14.47
CA PHE A 188 -14.93 3.74 -14.70
C PHE A 188 -16.19 2.88 -14.58
N LEU A 189 -16.18 1.66 -15.10
CA LEU A 189 -17.32 0.75 -15.02
C LEU A 189 -17.57 0.28 -13.58
N GLN A 190 -16.51 -0.01 -12.82
CA GLN A 190 -16.62 -0.32 -11.38
C GLN A 190 -17.15 0.87 -10.58
N LEU A 191 -16.62 2.08 -10.81
CA LEU A 191 -17.10 3.30 -10.14
C LEU A 191 -18.55 3.63 -10.52
N ALA A 192 -18.93 3.46 -11.79
CA ALA A 192 -20.30 3.66 -12.25
C ALA A 192 -21.30 2.71 -11.58
N LEU A 193 -20.86 1.52 -11.16
CA LEU A 193 -21.68 0.59 -10.36
C LEU A 193 -21.65 0.94 -8.85
N LEU A 194 -20.50 1.34 -8.30
CA LEU A 194 -20.38 1.62 -6.86
C LEU A 194 -20.99 2.96 -6.43
N ILE A 195 -20.90 4.01 -7.26
CA ILE A 195 -21.45 5.35 -6.97
C ILE A 195 -22.96 5.33 -6.71
N PRO A 196 -23.82 4.69 -7.53
CA PRO A 196 -25.26 4.66 -7.26
C PRO A 196 -25.58 3.88 -5.97
N ILE A 197 -24.84 2.82 -5.67
CA ILE A 197 -24.99 2.07 -4.41
C ILE A 197 -24.61 2.96 -3.21
N LEU A 198 -23.48 3.67 -3.30
CA LEU A 198 -23.04 4.62 -2.27
C LEU A 198 -24.08 5.74 -2.07
N GLY A 199 -24.61 6.29 -3.16
CA GLY A 199 -25.65 7.32 -3.13
C GLY A 199 -26.93 6.85 -2.45
N LEU A 200 -27.40 5.64 -2.79
CA LEU A 200 -28.58 5.03 -2.18
C LEU A 200 -28.38 4.81 -0.67
N VAL A 201 -27.23 4.28 -0.27
CA VAL A 201 -26.91 4.04 1.14
C VAL A 201 -26.76 5.36 1.91
N ALA A 202 -26.12 6.37 1.33
CA ALA A 202 -26.00 7.69 1.93
C ALA A 202 -27.37 8.37 2.11
N PHE A 203 -28.23 8.28 1.09
CA PHE A 203 -29.60 8.79 1.14
C PHE A 203 -30.42 8.11 2.26
N LEU A 204 -30.39 6.78 2.34
CA LEU A 204 -31.03 6.02 3.41
C LEU A 204 -30.48 6.41 4.79
N MET A 205 -29.16 6.60 4.92
CA MET A 205 -28.53 6.99 6.18
C MET A 205 -29.02 8.37 6.68
N ILE A 206 -29.17 9.33 5.77
CA ILE A 206 -29.71 10.66 6.10
C ILE A 206 -31.18 10.57 6.50
N ARG A 207 -31.98 9.81 5.74
CA ARG A 207 -33.42 9.64 5.99
C ARG A 207 -33.71 8.95 7.32
N PHE A 208 -32.89 7.98 7.72
CA PHE A 208 -33.11 7.15 8.90
C PHE A 208 -32.26 7.52 10.14
N ARG A 209 -31.65 8.72 10.16
CA ARG A 209 -30.78 9.21 11.25
C ARG A 209 -31.37 9.22 12.66
N GLY A 210 -32.70 9.16 12.79
CA GLY A 210 -33.43 9.14 14.06
C GLY A 210 -33.99 7.77 14.47
N HIS A 211 -33.92 6.76 13.60
CA HIS A 211 -34.51 5.45 13.83
C HIS A 211 -33.55 4.50 14.55
N ALA A 212 -34.10 3.51 15.26
CA ALA A 212 -33.32 2.49 15.97
C ALA A 212 -32.42 1.65 15.04
N TYR A 213 -32.74 1.60 13.75
CA TYR A 213 -32.01 0.87 12.71
C TYR A 213 -30.79 1.61 12.13
N TYR A 214 -30.46 2.81 12.63
CA TYR A 214 -29.30 3.56 12.16
C TYR A 214 -27.97 2.77 12.18
N PRO A 215 -27.63 1.98 13.22
CA PRO A 215 -26.40 1.18 13.22
C PRO A 215 -26.38 0.14 12.09
N LEU A 216 -27.53 -0.43 11.72
CA LEU A 216 -27.64 -1.40 10.64
C LEU A 216 -27.31 -0.77 9.28
N MET A 217 -27.71 0.48 9.07
CA MET A 217 -27.41 1.25 7.84
C MET A 217 -25.98 1.80 7.82
N LEU A 218 -25.32 1.89 8.98
CA LEU A 218 -23.92 2.32 9.08
C LEU A 218 -22.97 1.30 8.42
N ALA A 219 -23.23 0.01 8.59
CA ALA A 219 -22.41 -1.07 8.03
C ALA A 219 -22.24 -0.99 6.50
N PRO A 220 -23.32 -0.96 5.68
CA PRO A 220 -23.18 -0.84 4.23
C PRO A 220 -22.58 0.51 3.83
N GLY A 221 -22.80 1.58 4.61
CA GLY A 221 -22.20 2.89 4.34
C GLY A 221 -20.68 2.87 4.48
N ILE A 222 -20.17 2.27 5.56
CA ILE A 222 -18.73 2.12 5.77
C ILE A 222 -18.13 1.15 4.74
N ALA A 223 -18.79 0.02 4.48
CA ALA A 223 -18.32 -0.98 3.51
C ALA A 223 -18.17 -0.39 2.09
N THR A 224 -19.18 0.34 1.61
CA THR A 224 -19.14 1.00 0.30
C THR A 224 -18.07 2.09 0.23
N LEU A 225 -17.88 2.88 1.30
CA LEU A 225 -16.79 3.87 1.38
C LEU A 225 -15.41 3.23 1.27
N ILE A 226 -15.19 2.15 2.02
CA ILE A 226 -13.92 1.41 2.00
C ILE A 226 -13.66 0.85 0.59
N GLN A 227 -14.67 0.22 -0.03
CA GLN A 227 -14.52 -0.33 -1.37
C GLN A 227 -14.25 0.73 -2.43
N VAL A 228 -14.95 1.87 -2.37
CA VAL A 228 -14.66 3.01 -3.26
C VAL A 228 -13.22 3.49 -3.08
N ALA A 229 -12.71 3.55 -1.85
CA ALA A 229 -11.32 3.93 -1.59
C ALA A 229 -10.32 2.90 -2.16
N PHE A 230 -10.59 1.60 -2.03
CA PHE A 230 -9.76 0.54 -2.62
C PHE A 230 -9.73 0.61 -4.15
N VAL A 231 -10.90 0.74 -4.79
CA VAL A 231 -11.01 0.88 -6.26
C VAL A 231 -10.27 2.15 -6.73
N ILE A 232 -10.41 3.26 -6.02
CA ILE A 232 -9.67 4.48 -6.36
C ILE A 232 -8.15 4.24 -6.22
N HIS A 233 -7.70 3.56 -5.17
CA HIS A 233 -6.27 3.31 -4.95
C HIS A 233 -5.65 2.40 -6.02
N GLU A 234 -6.36 1.34 -6.43
CA GLU A 234 -5.82 0.33 -7.35
C GLU A 234 -5.77 0.83 -8.80
N TYR A 235 -6.73 1.68 -9.21
CA TYR A 235 -6.85 2.10 -10.60
C TYR A 235 -6.35 3.52 -10.90
N PHE A 236 -6.33 4.45 -9.93
CA PHE A 236 -5.88 5.82 -10.23
C PHE A 236 -4.35 5.96 -10.17
N PRO A 237 -3.73 6.64 -11.16
CA PRO A 237 -2.32 6.98 -11.12
C PRO A 237 -1.96 7.78 -9.86
N SER A 238 -0.77 7.53 -9.30
CA SER A 238 -0.28 8.17 -8.07
C SER A 238 -0.33 9.71 -8.07
N LYS A 239 -0.32 10.35 -9.25
CA LYS A 239 -0.48 11.80 -9.40
C LYS A 239 -1.89 12.28 -9.04
N TYR A 240 -2.95 11.62 -9.56
CA TYR A 240 -4.33 12.04 -9.31
C TYR A 240 -4.82 11.67 -7.91
N PHE A 241 -4.33 10.55 -7.37
CA PHE A 241 -4.62 10.14 -5.99
C PHE A 241 -4.26 11.21 -4.95
N LYS A 242 -3.12 11.89 -5.13
CA LYS A 242 -2.68 12.98 -4.22
C LYS A 242 -3.69 14.13 -4.17
N TYR A 243 -4.28 14.51 -5.30
CA TYR A 243 -5.27 15.58 -5.35
C TYR A 243 -6.59 15.16 -4.70
N VAL A 244 -7.07 13.94 -4.96
CA VAL A 244 -8.30 13.41 -4.34
C VAL A 244 -8.16 13.31 -2.82
N LEU A 245 -7.02 12.78 -2.33
CA LEU A 245 -6.72 12.70 -0.90
C LEU A 245 -6.65 14.10 -0.27
N ALA A 246 -5.98 15.05 -0.92
CA ALA A 246 -5.87 16.43 -0.42
C ALA A 246 -7.25 17.10 -0.32
N ILE A 247 -8.09 16.99 -1.36
CA ILE A 247 -9.45 17.52 -1.34
C ILE A 247 -10.29 16.86 -0.24
N ALA A 248 -10.23 15.53 -0.10
CA ALA A 248 -10.95 14.81 0.95
C ALA A 248 -10.51 15.24 2.35
N LEU A 249 -9.21 15.47 2.56
CA LEU A 249 -8.66 15.95 3.83
C LEU A 249 -9.12 17.38 4.12
N ILE A 250 -9.08 18.28 3.13
CA ILE A 250 -9.59 19.65 3.26
C ILE A 250 -11.08 19.65 3.62
N LEU A 251 -11.90 18.86 2.91
CA LEU A 251 -13.34 18.75 3.19
C LEU A 251 -13.60 18.18 4.59
N THR A 252 -12.82 17.19 5.02
CA THR A 252 -12.95 16.59 6.35
C THR A 252 -12.62 17.61 7.44
N VAL A 253 -11.51 18.34 7.30
CA VAL A 253 -11.12 19.40 8.24
C VAL A 253 -12.17 20.52 8.24
N ALA A 254 -12.65 20.96 7.08
CA ALA A 254 -13.69 21.98 6.98
C ALA A 254 -15.01 21.52 7.63
N TYR A 255 -15.43 20.27 7.39
CA TYR A 255 -16.62 19.69 8.01
C TYR A 255 -16.50 19.63 9.54
N ILE A 256 -15.35 19.17 10.04
CA ILE A 256 -15.07 19.13 11.48
C ILE A 256 -15.11 20.54 12.07
N LEU A 257 -14.49 21.51 11.41
CA LEU A 257 -14.45 22.90 11.85
C LEU A 257 -15.86 23.52 11.89
N VAL A 258 -16.67 23.31 10.85
CA VAL A 258 -18.09 23.72 10.83
C VAL A 258 -18.89 23.02 11.92
N HIS A 259 -18.62 21.74 12.17
CA HIS A 259 -19.26 20.99 13.25
C HIS A 259 -18.95 21.62 14.62
N PHE A 260 -17.67 21.92 14.89
CA PHE A 260 -17.25 22.57 16.12
C PHE A 260 -17.87 23.96 16.28
N ILE A 261 -17.86 24.78 15.23
CA ILE A 261 -18.51 26.10 15.25
C ILE A 261 -20.00 25.95 15.58
N LYS A 262 -20.71 25.01 14.94
CA LYS A 262 -22.13 24.76 15.23
C LYS A 262 -22.36 24.31 16.66
N THR A 263 -21.49 23.47 17.20
CA THR A 263 -21.62 22.99 18.59
C THR A 263 -21.35 24.08 19.63
N VAL A 264 -20.43 25.01 19.36
CA VAL A 264 -20.14 26.14 20.25
C VAL A 264 -21.20 27.23 20.12
N ALA A 265 -21.65 27.52 18.89
CA ALA A 265 -22.64 28.57 18.64
C ALA A 265 -24.06 28.16 19.09
N ARG A 266 -24.43 26.88 19.02
CA ARG A 266 -25.74 26.35 19.44
C ARG A 266 -25.59 25.03 20.19
N PRO A 267 -25.15 25.06 21.47
CA PRO A 267 -25.04 23.85 22.27
C PRO A 267 -26.43 23.23 22.48
N LYS A 268 -26.50 21.90 22.41
CA LYS A 268 -27.76 21.18 22.68
C LYS A 268 -28.21 21.44 24.12
N GLN A 269 -29.49 21.74 24.32
CA GLN A 269 -30.09 22.01 25.65
C GLN A 269 -29.73 20.95 26.70
N ALA A 270 -29.71 19.67 26.33
CA ALA A 270 -29.32 18.58 27.22
C ALA A 270 -27.86 18.66 27.72
N TRP A 271 -26.95 19.19 26.89
CA TRP A 271 -25.55 19.39 27.28
C TRP A 271 -25.40 20.60 28.23
N LEU A 272 -26.15 21.68 27.98
CA LEU A 272 -26.23 22.83 28.89
C LEU A 272 -26.79 22.44 30.27
N VAL A 273 -27.88 21.67 30.32
CA VAL A 273 -28.45 21.18 31.59
C VAL A 273 -27.44 20.31 32.35
N LYS A 274 -26.65 19.48 31.65
CA LYS A 274 -25.58 18.71 32.28
C LYS A 274 -24.46 19.60 32.83
N GLN A 275 -24.02 20.59 32.06
CA GLN A 275 -23.01 21.55 32.49
C GLN A 275 -23.48 22.34 33.71
N PHE A 276 -24.73 22.81 33.71
CA PHE A 276 -25.31 23.53 34.85
C PHE A 276 -25.42 22.64 36.07
N ARG A 277 -25.85 21.38 35.92
CA ARG A 277 -25.87 20.41 37.01
C ARG A 277 -24.48 20.20 37.61
N GLU A 278 -23.47 19.97 36.79
CA GLU A 278 -22.08 19.80 37.26
C GLU A 278 -21.54 21.07 37.95
N ALA A 279 -21.93 22.26 37.49
CA ALA A 279 -21.55 23.53 38.10
C ALA A 279 -22.21 23.71 39.48
N TYR A 280 -23.50 23.39 39.62
CA TYR A 280 -24.21 23.44 40.91
C TYR A 280 -23.68 22.40 41.90
N GLU A 281 -23.37 21.17 41.45
CA GLU A 281 -22.74 20.13 42.29
C GLU A 281 -21.35 20.57 42.79
N ARG A 282 -20.65 21.42 42.03
CA ARG A 282 -19.34 21.98 42.39
C ARG A 282 -19.41 23.39 43.00
N PHE A 283 -20.60 23.91 43.28
CA PHE A 283 -20.83 25.24 43.85
C PHE A 283 -20.15 26.38 43.06
N LEU A 284 -20.21 26.32 41.73
CA LEU A 284 -19.67 27.35 40.82
C LEU A 284 -20.80 27.95 39.99
N CYS A 285 -20.67 29.24 39.65
CA CYS A 285 -21.58 29.89 38.75
C CYS A 285 -21.48 29.23 37.35
N PRO A 286 -22.59 28.77 36.76
CA PRO A 286 -22.59 28.08 35.46
C PRO A 286 -22.15 28.94 34.28
N VAL A 287 -22.13 30.26 34.42
CA VAL A 287 -21.82 31.21 33.34
C VAL A 287 -20.39 31.75 33.42
N CYS A 288 -19.95 32.19 34.60
CA CYS A 288 -18.62 32.82 34.78
C CYS A 288 -17.65 32.01 35.65
N GLU A 289 -18.00 30.78 36.04
CA GLU A 289 -17.22 29.90 36.92
C GLU A 289 -16.86 30.51 38.29
N TYR A 290 -17.52 31.60 38.70
CA TYR A 290 -17.28 32.23 40.00
C TYR A 290 -17.83 31.37 41.16
N PRO A 291 -17.09 31.19 42.28
CA PRO A 291 -17.55 30.38 43.41
C PRO A 291 -18.80 30.96 44.07
N ILE A 292 -19.80 30.12 44.31
CA ILE A 292 -21.07 30.49 44.94
C ILE A 292 -20.87 30.63 46.45
N ARG A 293 -20.88 31.87 46.95
CA ARG A 293 -20.60 32.19 48.35
C ARG A 293 -21.91 32.38 49.13
N VAL A 294 -22.47 31.28 49.64
CA VAL A 294 -23.69 31.27 50.49
C VAL A 294 -23.40 30.58 51.82
N GLY A 295 -24.01 31.08 52.89
CA GLY A 295 -23.93 30.51 54.25
C GLY A 295 -22.49 30.43 54.78
N PRO A 296 -22.08 29.31 55.43
CA PRO A 296 -20.77 29.18 56.07
C PRO A 296 -19.59 29.18 55.08
N ARG A 297 -19.87 29.08 53.77
CA ARG A 297 -18.85 29.06 52.70
C ARG A 297 -18.52 30.46 52.17
N ARG A 298 -19.08 31.52 52.75
CA ARG A 298 -18.83 32.91 52.35
C ARG A 298 -17.35 33.30 52.42
N PHE A 299 -16.60 32.70 53.35
CA PHE A 299 -15.21 33.03 53.63
C PHE A 299 -14.19 32.06 52.99
N MET A 300 -14.66 31.07 52.22
CA MET A 300 -13.79 30.06 51.60
C MET A 300 -13.52 30.39 50.13
N TYR A 301 -12.33 29.98 49.66
CA TYR A 301 -11.91 30.15 48.27
C TYR A 301 -11.70 28.78 47.62
N TRP A 302 -12.30 28.57 46.46
CA TRP A 302 -12.11 27.34 45.70
C TRP A 302 -12.15 27.58 44.19
N THR A 303 -11.51 26.67 43.48
CA THR A 303 -11.51 26.58 42.02
C THR A 303 -12.02 25.20 41.63
N ARG A 304 -12.33 24.99 40.35
CA ARG A 304 -12.85 23.71 39.81
C ARG A 304 -12.02 22.48 40.20
N ARG A 305 -10.73 22.63 40.49
CA ARG A 305 -9.81 21.56 40.88
C ARG A 305 -9.72 21.34 42.40
N THR A 306 -10.08 22.33 43.22
CA THR A 306 -9.91 22.27 44.68
C THR A 306 -11.21 22.02 45.44
N VAL A 307 -12.37 22.04 44.78
CA VAL A 307 -13.70 21.84 45.40
C VAL A 307 -13.81 20.54 46.20
N ASN A 308 -13.29 19.43 45.66
CA ASN A 308 -13.37 18.12 46.31
C ASN A 308 -12.49 18.00 47.56
N LYS A 309 -11.63 18.99 47.84
CA LYS A 309 -10.75 19.02 49.01
C LYS A 309 -11.29 19.88 50.15
N LEU A 310 -12.43 20.56 49.97
CA LEU A 310 -13.07 21.30 51.06
C LEU A 310 -13.92 20.36 51.90
N GLY A 311 -13.64 20.31 53.21
CA GLY A 311 -14.52 19.67 54.18
C GLY A 311 -15.87 20.38 54.19
N LEU A 312 -16.96 19.62 54.06
CA LEU A 312 -18.32 20.14 54.19
C LEU A 312 -18.51 20.58 55.65
N PRO A 313 -18.73 21.88 55.95
CA PRO A 313 -19.17 22.26 57.28
C PRO A 313 -20.53 21.61 57.55
N GLY A 314 -20.68 21.09 58.77
CA GLY A 314 -21.85 20.36 59.24
C GLY A 314 -23.17 21.14 59.10
N GLU A 315 -24.23 20.37 59.19
CA GLU A 315 -25.64 20.57 58.85
C GLU A 315 -26.37 21.69 59.61
N GLN A 316 -25.77 22.86 59.76
CA GLN A 316 -26.52 24.06 60.14
C GLN A 316 -27.05 24.70 58.85
N ALA A 317 -28.19 24.18 58.40
CA ALA A 317 -28.99 24.69 57.30
C ALA A 317 -29.48 26.11 57.63
N SER A 318 -28.61 27.11 57.46
CA SER A 318 -29.04 28.48 57.24
C SER A 318 -30.02 28.44 56.07
N ARG A 319 -31.22 29.01 56.25
CA ARG A 319 -32.23 29.13 55.19
C ARG A 319 -31.51 29.57 53.93
N GLU A 320 -31.58 28.75 52.88
CA GLU A 320 -31.09 29.15 51.58
C GLU A 320 -31.80 30.49 51.27
N GLU A 321 -31.10 31.44 50.70
CA GLU A 321 -31.66 32.72 50.27
C GLU A 321 -31.52 32.82 48.74
N PRO A 322 -32.40 33.58 48.06
CA PRO A 322 -32.20 33.91 46.67
C PRO A 322 -30.81 34.53 46.47
N TYR A 323 -30.02 33.96 45.57
CA TYR A 323 -28.63 34.37 45.37
C TYR A 323 -28.37 34.69 43.90
N THR A 324 -27.85 35.89 43.69
CA THR A 324 -27.43 36.42 42.39
C THR A 324 -25.92 36.52 42.36
N CYS A 325 -25.31 36.05 41.27
CA CYS A 325 -23.86 36.11 41.14
C CYS A 325 -23.38 37.57 41.07
N PRO A 326 -22.39 37.99 41.89
CA PRO A 326 -21.89 39.37 41.89
C PRO A 326 -21.08 39.72 40.63
N VAL A 327 -20.56 38.75 39.89
CA VAL A 327 -19.71 38.99 38.72
C VAL A 327 -20.51 39.07 37.42
N CYS A 328 -21.48 38.19 37.22
CA CYS A 328 -22.25 38.13 35.98
C CYS A 328 -23.72 38.52 36.13
N GLY A 329 -24.19 38.86 37.34
CA GLY A 329 -25.57 39.27 37.59
C GLY A 329 -26.63 38.18 37.40
N THR A 330 -26.24 36.93 37.12
CA THR A 330 -27.20 35.85 36.89
C THR A 330 -27.81 35.36 38.21
N CYS A 331 -29.13 35.27 38.26
CA CYS A 331 -29.85 34.60 39.36
C CYS A 331 -29.52 33.10 39.36
N LEU A 332 -28.91 32.60 40.43
CA LEU A 332 -28.53 31.19 40.58
C LEU A 332 -29.57 30.39 41.35
N PHE A 333 -30.17 31.03 42.35
CA PHE A 333 -31.20 30.47 43.22
C PHE A 333 -32.41 31.40 43.28
N GLU A 334 -33.59 30.85 43.06
CA GLU A 334 -34.87 31.59 43.05
C GLU A 334 -35.93 30.82 43.85
N LYS A 335 -37.01 31.48 44.27
CA LYS A 335 -38.15 30.80 44.91
C LYS A 335 -39.00 30.12 43.84
N CYS A 336 -39.43 28.89 44.10
CA CYS A 336 -40.33 28.17 43.21
C CYS A 336 -41.76 28.71 43.32
N GLU A 337 -42.41 28.99 42.19
CA GLU A 337 -43.79 29.49 42.17
C GLU A 337 -44.80 28.48 42.78
N SER A 338 -44.54 27.17 42.65
CA SER A 338 -45.47 26.13 43.12
C SER A 338 -45.33 25.78 44.60
N CYS A 339 -44.10 25.76 45.15
CA CYS A 339 -43.85 25.31 46.53
C CYS A 339 -43.16 26.36 47.41
N GLN A 340 -42.84 27.54 46.87
CA GLN A 340 -42.13 28.65 47.53
C GLN A 340 -40.74 28.34 48.13
N GLN A 341 -40.29 27.09 48.06
CA GLN A 341 -38.94 26.66 48.40
C GLN A 341 -37.93 27.11 47.35
N ILE A 342 -36.65 27.16 47.72
CA ILE A 342 -35.59 27.58 46.79
C ILE A 342 -35.29 26.48 45.78
N ARG A 343 -35.19 26.89 44.52
CA ARG A 343 -34.82 26.06 43.39
C ARG A 343 -33.59 26.64 42.70
N HIS A 344 -32.86 25.76 42.01
CA HIS A 344 -31.86 26.18 41.05
C HIS A 344 -32.55 26.84 39.85
N ALA A 345 -32.23 28.11 39.59
CA ALA A 345 -32.89 28.90 38.54
C ALA A 345 -32.61 28.37 37.12
N LYS A 346 -31.47 27.70 36.92
CA LYS A 346 -31.03 27.16 35.61
C LYS A 346 -31.23 25.66 35.44
N LEU A 347 -31.94 24.98 36.35
CA LEU A 347 -32.34 23.56 36.17
C LEU A 347 -33.85 23.43 35.94
N PRO A 348 -34.29 22.59 34.99
CA PRO A 348 -35.68 22.54 34.53
C PRO A 348 -36.66 22.16 35.64
N ASN A 349 -36.27 21.21 36.49
CA ASN A 349 -37.14 20.66 37.51
C ASN A 349 -36.76 21.17 38.91
N CYS A 350 -37.76 21.48 39.72
CA CYS A 350 -37.55 21.81 41.13
C CYS A 350 -37.13 20.57 41.93
N ARG A 351 -36.14 20.71 42.83
CA ARG A 351 -35.66 19.63 43.70
C ARG A 351 -36.72 19.15 44.69
N HIS A 352 -37.61 20.04 45.11
CA HIS A 352 -38.60 19.77 46.18
C HIS A 352 -39.93 19.24 45.65
N CYS A 353 -40.52 19.90 44.64
CA CYS A 353 -41.85 19.55 44.12
C CYS A 353 -41.83 18.95 42.70
N GLY A 354 -40.68 18.91 42.02
CA GLY A 354 -40.59 18.40 40.65
C GLY A 354 -41.19 19.30 39.57
N ALA A 355 -41.72 20.48 39.91
CA ALA A 355 -42.31 21.40 38.93
C ALA A 355 -41.31 21.82 37.84
N GLU A 356 -41.73 21.70 36.58
CA GLU A 356 -40.93 22.02 35.39
C GLU A 356 -41.06 23.50 35.04
N LYS A 357 -39.93 24.17 34.79
CA LYS A 357 -39.85 25.53 34.25
C LYS A 357 -39.09 25.49 32.92
N GLN A 358 -39.63 26.16 31.91
CA GLN A 358 -38.96 26.34 30.64
C GLN A 358 -37.83 27.37 30.83
N ILE A 359 -36.58 26.96 30.58
CA ILE A 359 -35.37 27.78 30.84
C ILE A 359 -34.73 28.29 29.55
N PHE A 360 -35.05 27.65 28.43
CA PHE A 360 -34.50 27.97 27.12
C PHE A 360 -35.67 28.34 26.21
N ASP A 361 -35.78 29.63 25.88
CA ASP A 361 -36.60 30.06 24.76
C ASP A 361 -35.98 29.48 23.48
N THR A 362 -36.82 28.90 22.64
CA THR A 362 -36.45 28.15 21.42
C THR A 362 -35.64 28.93 20.42
#